data_AF-A0A936MD53-F1
#
_entry.id   AF-A0A936MD53-F1
#
_cell.length_a   1.000
_cell.length_b   1.000
_cell.length_c   1.000
_cell.angle_alpha   90.00
_cell.angle_beta   90.00
_cell.angle_gamma   90.00
#
_symmetry.space_group_name_H-M   'P 1'
#
loop_
_entity.id
_entity.type
_entity.pdbx_description
1 polymer ?
#
loop_
_entity_poly.entity_id
_entity_poly.type
_entity_poly.pdbx_seq_one_letter_code
_entity_poly.pdbx_strand_id
1 'polypeptide(L)'
;MSRPRIIRRAQAGTTEPVWVKYSLIGLALAFIFLFLVLPLAAVFTEALRKGWSAYWEALREPDAWSAIRLTLITAAIAVPMNLVFGIAAAWAIAKYEFKGKAFLTTLVDLPFSVSPVVAGLIYVLMFGAQGWFGPWLM
;
A
#
# COMPACT_ATOMS: atom_id res chain seq x y z
N MET A 1 44.18 -18.77 -33.81
CA MET A 1 43.03 -19.68 -33.70
C MET A 1 42.80 -20.01 -32.23
N SER A 2 41.99 -19.20 -31.54
CA SER A 2 41.71 -19.36 -30.10
C SER A 2 40.26 -19.76 -29.93
N ARG A 3 40.02 -20.99 -29.46
CA ARG A 3 38.68 -21.57 -29.27
C ARG A 3 37.94 -20.82 -28.14
N PRO A 4 36.66 -20.44 -28.30
CA PRO A 4 35.90 -19.79 -27.24
C PRO A 4 35.63 -20.77 -26.09
N ARG A 5 36.00 -20.39 -24.87
CA ARG A 5 35.59 -21.09 -23.64
C ARG A 5 34.09 -20.85 -23.44
N ILE A 6 33.30 -21.90 -23.63
CA ILE A 6 31.88 -21.92 -23.28
C ILE A 6 31.79 -21.78 -21.75
N ILE A 7 31.36 -20.61 -21.28
CA ILE A 7 31.05 -20.40 -19.86
C ILE A 7 29.78 -21.20 -19.56
N ARG A 8 29.99 -22.35 -18.92
CA ARG A 8 28.96 -23.31 -18.52
C ARG A 8 28.06 -22.67 -17.47
N ARG A 9 26.83 -22.36 -17.88
CA ARG A 9 25.56 -22.28 -17.14
C ARG A 9 25.62 -21.90 -15.65
N ALA A 10 24.93 -20.81 -15.33
CA ALA A 10 24.43 -20.47 -14.01
C ALA A 10 23.50 -21.57 -13.43
N GLN A 11 24.08 -22.66 -12.93
CA GLN A 11 23.39 -23.65 -12.11
C GLN A 11 24.06 -23.72 -10.74
N ALA A 12 23.86 -22.67 -9.94
CA ALA A 12 24.11 -22.71 -8.51
C ALA A 12 23.07 -21.81 -7.85
N GLY A 13 22.05 -22.42 -7.23
CA GLY A 13 20.99 -21.67 -6.56
C GLY A 13 19.90 -22.50 -5.89
N THR A 14 19.70 -23.76 -6.29
CA THR A 14 18.83 -24.71 -5.56
C THR A 14 19.38 -26.13 -5.72
N THR A 15 20.40 -26.48 -4.94
CA THR A 15 20.93 -27.86 -4.85
C THR A 15 20.12 -28.72 -3.87
N GLU A 16 19.01 -28.20 -3.36
CA GLU A 16 18.18 -28.87 -2.36
C GLU A 16 17.29 -29.94 -3.00
N PRO A 17 17.08 -31.08 -2.33
CA PRO A 17 16.13 -32.08 -2.79
C PRO A 17 14.73 -31.47 -2.89
N VAL A 18 14.01 -31.83 -3.96
CA VAL A 18 12.69 -31.28 -4.32
C VAL A 18 11.69 -31.32 -3.17
N TRP A 19 11.80 -32.33 -2.29
CA TRP A 19 10.99 -32.45 -1.08
C TRP A 19 11.21 -31.29 -0.08
N VAL A 20 12.47 -30.88 0.14
CA VAL A 20 12.81 -29.78 1.06
C VAL A 20 12.27 -28.46 0.54
N LYS A 21 12.39 -28.22 -0.77
CA LYS A 21 11.80 -27.05 -1.43
C LYS A 21 10.28 -26.99 -1.22
N TYR A 22 9.56 -28.09 -1.46
CA TYR A 22 8.10 -28.10 -1.28
C TYR A 22 7.68 -28.02 0.18
N SER A 23 8.43 -28.62 1.12
CA SER A 23 8.13 -28.49 2.54
C SER A 23 8.33 -27.06 3.04
N LEU A 24 9.39 -26.38 2.61
CA LEU A 24 9.65 -24.98 2.98
C LEU A 24 8.59 -24.04 2.40
N ILE A 25 8.19 -24.24 1.14
CA ILE A 25 7.10 -23.48 0.52
C ILE A 25 5.78 -23.76 1.23
N GLY A 26 5.47 -25.03 1.50
CA GLY A 26 4.25 -25.42 2.20
C GLY A 26 4.16 -24.83 3.60
N LEU A 27 5.27 -24.85 4.35
CA LEU A 27 5.36 -24.24 5.67
C LEU A 27 5.19 -22.72 5.62
N ALA A 28 5.87 -22.04 4.68
CA ALA A 28 5.75 -20.60 4.49
C ALA A 28 4.32 -20.19 4.11
N LEU A 29 3.68 -20.91 3.19
CA LEU A 29 2.30 -20.68 2.80
C LEU A 29 1.33 -20.94 3.94
N ALA A 30 1.52 -22.02 4.69
CA ALA A 30 0.69 -22.32 5.87
C ALA A 30 0.83 -21.22 6.93
N PHE A 31 2.05 -20.75 7.18
CA PHE A 31 2.31 -19.66 8.11
C PHE A 31 1.61 -18.36 7.69
N ILE A 32 1.80 -17.92 6.43
CA ILE A 32 1.16 -16.71 5.89
C ILE A 32 -0.37 -16.85 5.92
N PHE A 33 -0.88 -18.01 5.49
CA PHE A 33 -2.32 -18.29 5.49
C PHE A 33 -2.88 -18.18 6.90
N LEU A 34 -2.25 -18.83 7.88
CA LEU A 34 -2.72 -18.82 9.26
C LEU A 34 -2.64 -17.42 9.87
N PHE A 35 -1.56 -16.68 9.65
CA PHE A 35 -1.40 -15.32 10.16
C PHE A 35 -2.35 -14.30 9.53
N LEU A 36 -2.75 -14.50 8.27
CA LEU A 36 -3.66 -13.58 7.59
C LEU A 36 -5.13 -13.97 7.78
N VAL A 37 -5.45 -15.25 7.67
CA VAL A 37 -6.83 -15.76 7.68
C VAL A 37 -7.39 -15.84 9.10
N LEU A 38 -6.58 -16.21 10.12
CA LEU A 38 -7.09 -16.25 11.50
C LEU A 38 -7.62 -14.90 12.01
N PRO A 39 -6.87 -13.78 11.96
CA PRO A 39 -7.40 -12.51 12.44
C PRO A 39 -8.57 -12.03 11.59
N LEU A 40 -8.54 -12.27 10.28
CA LEU A 40 -9.67 -11.95 9.41
C LEU A 40 -10.92 -12.73 9.80
N ALA A 41 -10.80 -14.03 10.00
CA ALA A 41 -11.89 -14.88 10.48
C ALA A 41 -12.39 -14.42 11.85
N ALA A 42 -11.49 -14.08 12.77
CA ALA A 42 -11.85 -13.53 14.08
C ALA A 42 -12.67 -12.24 13.97
N VAL A 43 -12.24 -11.30 13.12
CA VAL A 43 -12.98 -10.05 12.84
C VAL A 43 -14.37 -10.34 12.27
N PHE A 44 -14.50 -11.26 11.31
CA PHE A 44 -15.80 -11.65 10.77
C PHE A 44 -16.68 -12.32 11.83
N THR A 45 -16.15 -13.25 12.61
CA THR A 45 -16.92 -13.92 13.66
C THR A 45 -17.38 -12.94 14.74
N GLU A 46 -16.55 -11.97 15.12
CA GLU A 46 -16.91 -10.96 16.12
C GLU A 46 -17.93 -9.96 15.55
N ALA A 47 -17.77 -9.55 14.28
CA ALA A 47 -18.72 -8.69 13.58
C ALA A 47 -20.11 -9.35 13.42
N LEU A 48 -20.16 -10.66 13.16
CA LEU A 48 -21.40 -11.42 13.03
C LEU A 48 -21.93 -11.96 14.36
N ARG A 49 -21.20 -11.81 15.47
CA ARG A 49 -21.57 -12.38 16.79
C ARG A 49 -22.88 -11.81 17.34
N LYS A 50 -23.20 -10.56 16.99
CA LYS A 50 -24.46 -9.89 17.34
C LYS A 50 -25.62 -10.24 16.39
N GLY A 51 -25.40 -11.13 15.42
CA GLY A 51 -26.38 -11.56 14.42
C GLY A 51 -26.55 -10.58 13.25
N TRP A 52 -27.31 -11.03 12.23
CA TRP A 52 -27.62 -10.25 11.03
C TRP A 52 -28.44 -8.97 11.33
N SER A 53 -29.14 -8.93 12.46
CA SER A 53 -29.89 -7.77 12.93
C SER A 53 -28.98 -6.57 13.22
N ALA A 54 -27.85 -6.79 13.92
CA ALA A 54 -26.90 -5.72 14.25
C ALA A 54 -26.19 -5.17 12.99
N TYR A 55 -25.97 -6.02 11.99
CA TYR A 55 -25.45 -5.59 10.68
C TYR A 55 -26.44 -4.67 9.95
N TRP A 56 -27.72 -5.03 9.93
CA TRP A 56 -28.77 -4.21 9.31
C TRP A 56 -29.03 -2.90 10.05
N GLU A 57 -28.89 -2.92 11.38
CA GLU A 57 -29.01 -1.74 12.23
C GLU A 57 -27.84 -0.78 12.02
N ALA A 58 -26.60 -1.28 11.94
CA ALA A 58 -25.42 -0.49 11.59
C ALA A 58 -25.52 0.12 10.18
N LEU A 59 -26.10 -0.59 9.21
CA LEU A 59 -26.36 -0.04 7.88
C LEU A 59 -27.49 0.98 7.84
N ARG A 60 -28.33 1.06 8.86
CA ARG A 60 -29.38 2.09 8.98
C ARG A 60 -28.89 3.35 9.69
N GLU A 61 -27.70 3.33 10.29
CA GLU A 61 -27.12 4.51 10.89
C GLU A 61 -26.80 5.57 9.81
N PRO A 62 -27.26 6.82 9.99
CA PRO A 62 -26.94 7.93 9.09
C PRO A 62 -25.43 8.15 8.92
N ASP A 63 -24.67 7.90 9.99
CA ASP A 63 -23.22 8.07 10.00
C ASP A 63 -22.51 7.05 9.11
N ALA A 64 -23.01 5.81 9.04
CA ALA A 64 -22.47 4.79 8.14
C ALA A 64 -22.62 5.22 6.67
N TRP A 65 -23.78 5.74 6.29
CA TRP A 65 -24.02 6.26 4.93
C TRP A 65 -23.20 7.51 4.63
N SER A 66 -23.04 8.41 5.60
CA SER A 66 -22.20 9.60 5.46
C SER A 66 -20.74 9.21 5.23
N ALA A 67 -20.21 8.27 6.02
CA ALA A 67 -18.85 7.77 5.88
C ALA A 67 -18.61 7.06 4.54
N ILE A 68 -19.56 6.22 4.09
CA ILE A 68 -19.49 5.56 2.78
C ILE A 68 -19.48 6.60 1.66
N ARG A 69 -20.40 7.58 1.70
CA ARG A 69 -20.49 8.64 0.69
C ARG A 69 -19.21 9.48 0.63
N LEU A 70 -18.67 9.88 1.78
CA LEU A 70 -17.43 10.62 1.85
C LEU A 70 -16.28 9.82 1.22
N THR A 71 -16.13 8.56 1.62
CA THR A 71 -15.10 7.67 1.08
C THR A 71 -15.22 7.50 -0.44
N LEU A 72 -16.44 7.31 -0.95
CA LEU A 72 -16.69 7.19 -2.39
C LEU A 72 -16.36 8.47 -3.16
N ILE A 73 -16.76 9.64 -2.65
CA ILE A 73 -16.43 10.93 -3.27
C ILE A 73 -14.92 11.15 -3.26
N THR A 74 -14.26 10.91 -2.12
CA THR A 74 -12.81 11.03 -2.00
C THR A 74 -12.11 10.09 -2.96
N ALA A 75 -12.52 8.84 -3.07
CA ALA A 75 -11.94 7.88 -4.01
C ALA A 75 -12.17 8.29 -5.47
N ALA A 76 -13.38 8.75 -5.81
CA ALA A 76 -13.73 9.19 -7.16
C ALA A 76 -12.90 10.39 -7.64
N ILE A 77 -12.44 11.26 -6.72
CA ILE A 77 -11.57 12.40 -7.04
C ILE A 77 -10.09 12.00 -6.97
N ALA A 78 -9.69 11.33 -5.89
CA ALA A 78 -8.28 11.02 -5.63
C ALA A 78 -7.72 10.02 -6.64
N VAL A 79 -8.49 9.00 -7.05
CA VAL A 79 -7.99 7.97 -7.96
C VAL A 79 -7.65 8.54 -9.36
N PRO A 80 -8.53 9.31 -10.04
CA PRO A 80 -8.17 9.93 -11.30
C PRO A 80 -7.02 10.92 -11.19
N MET A 81 -6.97 11.72 -10.11
CA MET A 81 -5.85 12.64 -9.89
C MET A 81 -4.54 11.87 -9.73
N ASN A 82 -4.51 10.84 -8.88
CA ASN A 82 -3.34 9.98 -8.70
C ASN A 82 -2.94 9.28 -10.00
N LEU A 83 -3.89 8.88 -10.83
CA LEU A 83 -3.63 8.29 -12.13
C LEU A 83 -2.93 9.28 -13.06
N VAL A 84 -3.47 10.49 -13.21
CA VAL A 84 -2.91 11.51 -14.12
C VAL A 84 -1.51 11.95 -13.66
N PHE A 85 -1.37 12.37 -12.39
CA PHE A 85 -0.10 12.85 -11.87
C PHE A 85 0.92 11.73 -11.68
N GLY A 86 0.47 10.56 -11.22
CA GLY A 86 1.33 9.39 -11.02
C GLY A 86 1.87 8.84 -12.33
N ILE A 87 1.03 8.71 -13.37
CA ILE A 87 1.52 8.30 -14.70
C ILE A 87 2.44 9.35 -15.30
N ALA A 88 2.11 10.65 -15.18
CA ALA A 88 2.97 11.71 -15.68
C ALA A 88 4.37 11.69 -15.02
N ALA A 89 4.42 11.54 -13.70
CA ALA A 89 5.68 11.43 -12.96
C ALA A 89 6.45 10.15 -13.33
N ALA A 90 5.77 8.99 -13.36
CA ALA A 90 6.39 7.73 -13.75
C ALA A 90 6.94 7.78 -15.19
N TRP A 91 6.20 8.38 -16.11
CA TRP A 91 6.63 8.55 -17.50
C TRP A 91 7.84 9.48 -17.62
N ALA A 92 7.85 10.58 -16.86
CA ALA A 92 8.98 11.50 -16.81
C ALA A 92 10.26 10.81 -16.31
N ILE A 93 10.16 10.03 -15.23
CA ILE A 93 11.29 9.32 -14.61
C ILE A 93 11.78 8.17 -15.51
N ALA A 94 10.86 7.38 -16.08
CA ALA A 94 11.22 6.19 -16.85
C ALA A 94 11.80 6.51 -18.24
N LYS A 95 11.32 7.58 -18.89
CA LYS A 95 11.70 7.88 -20.29
C LYS A 95 12.81 8.92 -20.43
N TYR A 96 12.99 9.83 -19.47
CA TYR A 96 13.95 10.92 -19.58
C TYR A 96 15.06 10.82 -18.52
N GLU A 97 16.30 11.11 -18.91
CA GLU A 97 17.44 11.27 -18.01
C GLU A 97 17.72 12.77 -17.84
N PHE A 98 17.19 13.37 -16.77
CA PHE A 98 17.36 14.78 -16.45
C PHE A 98 18.09 14.97 -15.11
N LYS A 99 18.86 16.07 -14.99
CA LYS A 99 19.74 16.32 -13.84
C LYS A 99 19.00 16.38 -12.48
N GLY A 100 17.70 16.66 -12.47
CA GLY A 100 16.82 16.69 -11.29
C GLY A 100 16.05 15.39 -10.99
N LYS A 101 16.31 14.30 -11.73
CA LYS A 101 15.54 13.04 -11.64
C LYS A 101 15.62 12.39 -10.25
N ALA A 102 16.79 12.42 -9.63
CA ALA A 102 16.99 11.91 -8.28
C ALA A 102 16.12 12.64 -7.26
N PHE A 103 16.03 13.97 -7.35
CA PHE A 103 15.19 14.77 -6.45
C PHE A 103 13.71 14.43 -6.59
N LEU A 104 13.20 14.32 -7.82
CA LEU A 104 11.80 13.95 -8.07
C LEU A 104 11.48 12.55 -7.54
N THR A 105 12.38 11.58 -7.75
CA THR A 105 12.22 10.20 -7.27
C THR A 105 12.16 10.17 -5.75
N THR A 106 13.08 10.84 -5.06
CA THR A 106 13.06 10.95 -3.60
C THR A 106 11.78 11.59 -3.09
N LEU A 107 11.25 12.61 -3.76
CA LEU A 107 10.01 13.27 -3.35
C LEU A 107 8.79 12.34 -3.44
N VAL A 108 8.76 11.45 -4.44
CA VAL A 108 7.72 10.43 -4.62
C VAL A 108 7.83 9.31 -3.58
N ASP A 109 9.06 8.93 -3.19
CA ASP A 109 9.31 7.86 -2.22
C ASP A 109 9.21 8.34 -0.75
N LEU A 110 9.38 9.64 -0.52
CA LEU A 110 9.31 10.29 0.79
C LEU A 110 8.06 9.89 1.61
N PRO A 111 6.81 10.00 1.10
CA PRO A 111 5.62 9.67 1.88
C PRO A 111 5.59 8.21 2.34
N PHE A 112 6.20 7.29 1.59
CA PHE A 112 6.30 5.87 1.98
C PHE A 112 7.34 5.62 3.07
N SER A 113 8.35 6.50 3.15
CA SER A 113 9.39 6.44 4.18
C SER A 113 8.99 7.13 5.48
N VAL A 114 7.99 8.01 5.43
CA VAL A 114 7.47 8.76 6.59
C VAL A 114 6.38 7.95 7.29
N SER A 115 6.44 7.87 8.62
CA SER A 115 5.39 7.23 9.41
C SER A 115 4.03 7.91 9.21
N PRO A 116 2.92 7.16 9.05
CA PRO A 116 1.58 7.73 8.91
C PRO A 116 1.22 8.72 10.03
N VAL A 117 1.71 8.48 11.25
CA VAL A 117 1.49 9.37 12.40
C VAL A 117 2.14 10.73 12.19
N VAL A 118 3.36 10.75 11.66
CA VAL A 118 4.10 11.99 11.36
C VAL A 118 3.44 12.75 10.22
N ALA A 119 2.98 12.05 9.17
CA ALA A 119 2.23 12.67 8.08
C ALA A 119 0.96 13.35 8.59
N GLY A 120 0.21 12.70 9.49
CA GLY A 120 -0.95 13.29 10.16
C GLY A 120 -0.60 14.54 10.97
N LEU A 121 0.48 14.49 11.75
CA LEU A 121 0.94 15.65 12.53
C LEU A 121 1.34 16.83 11.64
N ILE A 122 1.99 16.59 10.49
CA ILE A 122 2.32 17.64 9.53
C ILE A 122 1.07 18.34 9.02
N TYR A 123 0.01 17.60 8.68
CA TYR A 123 -1.26 18.22 8.25
C TYR A 123 -1.88 19.08 9.36
N VAL A 124 -1.88 18.60 10.60
CA VAL A 124 -2.38 19.37 11.75
C VAL A 124 -1.52 20.62 12.00
N LEU A 125 -0.19 20.53 11.87
CA LEU A 125 0.70 21.66 12.05
C LEU A 125 0.62 22.68 10.91
N MET A 126 0.38 22.23 9.67
CA MET A 126 0.26 23.13 8.52
C MET A 126 -1.10 23.82 8.45
N PHE A 127 -2.18 23.07 8.71
CA PHE A 127 -3.57 23.52 8.55
C PHE A 127 -4.32 23.75 9.87
N GLY A 128 -3.67 23.55 11.02
CA GLY A 128 -4.26 23.79 12.34
C GLY A 128 -4.33 25.28 12.70
N ALA A 129 -4.98 25.58 13.83
CA ALA A 129 -5.27 26.94 14.29
C ALA A 129 -4.03 27.85 14.50
N GLN A 130 -2.84 27.26 14.71
CA GLN A 130 -1.55 27.98 14.77
C GLN A 130 -0.61 27.65 13.60
N GLY A 131 -1.12 26.99 12.55
CA GLY A 131 -0.33 26.61 11.39
C GLY A 131 -0.05 27.75 10.43
N TRP A 132 0.94 27.56 9.54
CA TRP A 132 1.31 28.57 8.54
C TRP A 132 0.15 28.98 7.61
N PHE A 133 -0.85 28.13 7.42
CA PHE A 133 -2.06 28.42 6.66
C PHE A 133 -3.30 28.71 7.52
N GLY A 134 -3.18 28.66 8.86
CA GLY A 134 -4.26 28.92 9.81
C GLY A 134 -4.93 30.29 9.67
N PRO A 135 -4.20 31.40 9.45
CA PRO A 135 -4.80 32.74 9.32
C PRO A 135 -5.60 32.99 8.03
N TRP A 136 -5.51 32.12 7.02
CA TRP A 136 -6.15 32.34 5.71
C TRP A 136 -7.44 31.51 5.53
N LEU A 137 -7.68 30.50 6.37
CA LEU A 137 -8.79 29.56 6.25
C LEU A 137 -9.84 29.66 7.37
N MET A 138 -9.58 30.46 8.42
CA MET A 138 -10.56 30.86 9.46
C MET A 138 -11.00 32.30 9.23
#